data_AF-A0A818E786-F1
#
_entry.id   AF-A0A818E786-F1
#
_cell.length_a   1.000
_cell.length_b   1.000
_cell.length_c   1.000
_cell.angle_alpha   90.00
_cell.angle_beta   90.00
_cell.angle_gamma   90.00
#
_symmetry.space_group_name_H-M   'P 1'
#
loop_
_entity.id
_entity.type
_entity.pdbx_description
1 polymer ?
#
loop_
_entity_poly.entity_id
_entity_poly.type
_entity_poly.pdbx_seq_one_letter_code
_entity_poly.pdbx_strand_id
1 'polypeptide(L)'
;MRERLLGSKNCEYRYSIRYHGAVFADNNQHMEVLAFCMYELRLREEYSIPMDSEHLRHFTSIFSEMLNLSLSIPIQTLLTVIKITAEELQTIDRQKIHRRLCSVVKHKYVTLVDRSSFLHLSLNSNTSADDFCIEHTCKCPCILTARTLLQCGADVNAHDALRITPLHVFLSSSSIHNENLLKLLCDDGAHLDYVNNLREKAIHVTTNLAAKQLIKSKMQINLKCLCARLIQLNNVPFHGELTSSLVRFVEEH
;
A
#
# COMPACT_ATOMS: atom_id res chain seq x y z
N MET A 1 -24.33 -11.05 21.65
CA MET A 1 -25.24 -12.14 22.11
C MET A 1 -25.47 -13.20 21.03
N ARG A 2 -25.84 -12.87 19.77
CA ARG A 2 -26.06 -13.87 18.70
C ARG A 2 -24.84 -14.73 18.36
N GLU A 3 -23.63 -14.16 18.35
CA GLU A 3 -22.37 -14.91 18.16
C GLU A 3 -22.20 -16.04 19.18
N ARG A 4 -22.51 -15.77 20.45
CA ARG A 4 -22.44 -16.73 21.56
C ARG A 4 -23.51 -17.82 21.49
N LEU A 5 -24.61 -17.59 20.76
CA LEU A 5 -25.76 -18.51 20.67
C LEU A 5 -25.70 -19.39 19.42
N LEU A 6 -25.32 -18.82 18.27
CA LEU A 6 -25.30 -19.52 16.99
C LEU A 6 -23.92 -20.10 16.64
N GLY A 7 -22.86 -19.61 17.30
CA GLY A 7 -21.48 -19.89 16.96
C GLY A 7 -20.97 -19.03 15.79
N SER A 8 -19.71 -18.63 15.85
CA SER A 8 -19.03 -17.79 14.85
C SER A 8 -18.96 -18.40 13.44
N LYS A 9 -19.14 -19.72 13.31
CA LYS A 9 -19.17 -20.45 12.02
C LYS A 9 -20.54 -20.43 11.32
N ASN A 10 -21.61 -20.02 12.00
CA ASN A 10 -22.97 -20.14 11.49
C ASN A 10 -23.28 -19.10 10.39
N CYS A 11 -23.86 -19.55 9.28
CA CYS A 11 -24.23 -18.70 8.15
C CYS A 11 -25.29 -17.65 8.49
N GLU A 12 -26.23 -17.94 9.40
CA GLU A 12 -27.26 -16.98 9.81
C GLU A 12 -26.68 -15.81 10.62
N TYR A 13 -25.64 -16.07 11.42
CA TYR A 13 -24.95 -15.02 12.15
C TYR A 13 -24.23 -14.06 11.17
N ARG A 14 -23.61 -14.60 10.11
CA ARG A 14 -22.98 -13.79 9.05
C ARG A 14 -24.00 -12.96 8.27
N TYR A 15 -25.20 -13.49 8.01
CA TYR A 15 -26.29 -12.68 7.42
C TYR A 15 -26.70 -11.52 8.34
N SER A 16 -26.79 -11.76 9.65
CA SER A 16 -27.09 -10.71 10.63
C SER A 16 -26.04 -9.61 10.65
N ILE A 17 -24.74 -9.94 10.54
CA ILE A 17 -23.64 -8.97 10.45
C ILE A 17 -23.83 -8.07 9.22
N ARG A 18 -24.07 -8.68 8.04
CA ARG A 18 -24.26 -7.95 6.78
C ARG A 18 -25.47 -7.03 6.84
N TYR A 19 -26.59 -7.51 7.37
CA TYR A 19 -27.79 -6.70 7.56
C TYR A 19 -27.52 -5.49 8.45
N HIS A 20 -26.80 -5.68 9.57
CA HIS A 20 -26.47 -4.56 10.46
C HIS A 20 -25.52 -3.57 9.76
N GLY A 21 -24.51 -4.07 9.03
CA GLY A 21 -23.65 -3.23 8.20
C GLY A 21 -24.42 -2.39 7.19
N ALA A 22 -25.42 -2.97 6.51
CA ALA A 22 -26.28 -2.23 5.58
C ALA A 22 -27.13 -1.15 6.28
N VAL A 23 -27.73 -1.47 7.43
CA VAL A 23 -28.51 -0.50 8.23
C VAL A 23 -27.63 0.66 8.71
N PHE A 24 -26.39 0.40 9.09
CA PHE A 24 -25.44 1.45 9.45
C PHE A 24 -25.04 2.30 8.24
N ALA A 25 -24.88 1.70 7.06
CA ALA A 25 -24.61 2.42 5.83
C ALA A 25 -25.76 3.36 5.45
N ASP A 26 -27.01 2.90 5.54
CA ASP A 26 -28.20 3.72 5.26
C ASP A 26 -28.32 4.92 6.22
N ASN A 27 -27.75 4.82 7.41
CA ASN A 27 -27.72 5.88 8.42
C ASN A 27 -26.45 6.76 8.36
N ASN A 28 -25.60 6.61 7.33
CA ASN A 28 -24.31 7.31 7.19
C ASN A 28 -23.34 7.08 8.38
N GLN A 29 -23.49 5.96 9.10
CA GLN A 29 -22.61 5.58 10.22
C GLN A 29 -21.40 4.79 9.70
N HIS A 30 -20.57 5.46 8.89
CA HIS A 30 -19.52 4.79 8.10
C HIS A 30 -18.41 4.13 8.95
N MET A 31 -18.12 4.64 10.15
CA MET A 31 -17.10 4.05 11.03
C MET A 31 -17.58 2.72 11.62
N GLU A 32 -18.86 2.63 11.95
CA GLU A 32 -19.52 1.42 12.42
C GLU A 32 -19.56 0.40 11.28
N VAL A 33 -19.93 0.82 10.06
CA VAL A 33 -19.88 -0.03 8.87
C VAL A 33 -18.48 -0.62 8.67
N LEU A 34 -17.43 0.20 8.80
CA LEU A 34 -16.04 -0.25 8.73
C LEU A 34 -15.70 -1.28 9.82
N ALA A 35 -16.16 -1.08 11.05
CA ALA A 35 -15.93 -2.03 12.13
C ALA A 35 -16.58 -3.40 11.86
N PHE A 36 -17.83 -3.40 11.36
CA PHE A 36 -18.52 -4.64 10.95
C PHE A 36 -17.82 -5.33 9.78
N CYS A 37 -17.40 -4.54 8.79
CA CYS A 37 -16.62 -4.96 7.63
C CYS A 37 -15.33 -5.68 8.06
N MET A 38 -14.53 -5.06 8.93
CA MET A 38 -13.27 -5.65 9.41
C MET A 38 -13.48 -6.89 10.26
N TYR A 39 -14.55 -6.92 11.06
CA TYR A 39 -14.92 -8.09 11.83
C TYR A 39 -15.33 -9.27 10.94
N GLU A 40 -16.11 -9.02 9.87
CA GLU A 40 -16.46 -10.06 8.90
C GLU A 40 -15.22 -10.63 8.19
N LEU A 41 -14.27 -9.77 7.81
CA LEU A 41 -13.01 -10.20 7.20
C LEU A 41 -12.19 -11.10 8.14
N ARG A 42 -12.11 -10.74 9.42
CA ARG A 42 -11.43 -11.55 10.44
C ARG A 42 -12.03 -12.94 10.56
N LEU A 43 -13.35 -13.04 10.63
CA LEU A 43 -14.04 -14.35 10.72
C LEU A 43 -13.77 -15.20 9.48
N ARG A 44 -13.69 -14.58 8.29
CA ARG A 44 -13.40 -15.31 7.05
C ARG A 44 -12.00 -15.87 7.01
N GLU A 45 -11.01 -15.10 7.45
CA GLU A 45 -9.62 -15.58 7.56
C GLU A 45 -9.52 -16.72 8.58
N GLU A 46 -10.12 -16.56 9.77
CA GLU A 46 -10.11 -17.58 10.83
C GLU A 46 -10.77 -18.89 10.40
N TYR A 47 -11.85 -18.82 9.61
CA TYR A 47 -12.62 -20.00 9.19
C TYR A 47 -12.41 -20.41 7.73
N SER A 48 -11.46 -19.79 7.02
CA SER A 48 -11.16 -20.07 5.59
C SER A 48 -12.41 -20.04 4.69
N ILE A 49 -13.26 -19.04 4.90
CA ILE A 49 -14.51 -18.87 4.15
C ILE A 49 -14.23 -18.06 2.87
N PRO A 50 -14.62 -18.54 1.67
CA PRO A 50 -14.37 -17.84 0.42
C PRO A 50 -15.14 -16.52 0.32
N MET A 51 -14.57 -15.53 -0.36
CA MET A 51 -15.28 -14.29 -0.66
C MET A 51 -16.20 -14.46 -1.86
N ASP A 52 -17.43 -13.95 -1.71
CA ASP A 52 -18.34 -13.81 -2.84
C ASP A 52 -18.21 -12.41 -3.46
N SER A 53 -18.67 -12.30 -4.71
CA SER A 53 -18.57 -11.07 -5.52
C SER A 53 -19.37 -9.89 -4.98
N GLU A 54 -20.43 -10.17 -4.22
CA GLU A 54 -21.37 -9.16 -3.72
C GLU A 54 -20.75 -8.41 -2.54
N HIS A 55 -20.04 -9.13 -1.67
CA HIS A 55 -19.30 -8.52 -0.56
C HIS A 55 -18.20 -7.61 -1.05
N LEU A 56 -17.33 -8.08 -1.97
CA LEU A 56 -16.29 -7.25 -2.57
C LEU A 56 -16.86 -5.95 -3.15
N ARG A 57 -18.01 -6.04 -3.81
CA ARG A 57 -18.70 -4.88 -4.37
C ARG A 57 -19.19 -3.94 -3.28
N HIS A 58 -19.76 -4.47 -2.19
CA HIS A 58 -20.21 -3.67 -1.05
C HIS A 58 -19.03 -2.95 -0.37
N PHE A 59 -17.96 -3.67 -0.03
CA PHE A 59 -16.72 -3.09 0.52
C PHE A 59 -16.22 -1.95 -0.38
N THR A 60 -15.93 -2.25 -1.66
CA THR A 60 -15.40 -1.24 -2.59
C THR A 60 -16.34 -0.05 -2.78
N SER A 61 -17.65 -0.25 -2.69
CA SER A 61 -18.63 0.85 -2.76
C SER A 61 -18.55 1.76 -1.54
N ILE A 62 -18.58 1.19 -0.32
CA ILE A 62 -18.48 1.95 0.93
C ILE A 62 -17.17 2.71 0.95
N PHE A 63 -16.04 2.07 0.63
CA PHE A 63 -14.77 2.78 0.56
C PHE A 63 -14.86 3.92 -0.45
N SER A 64 -15.27 3.68 -1.70
CA SER A 64 -15.39 4.74 -2.71
C SER A 64 -16.24 5.92 -2.22
N GLU A 65 -17.34 5.66 -1.52
CA GLU A 65 -18.22 6.67 -0.93
C GLU A 65 -17.54 7.44 0.19
N MET A 66 -16.88 6.76 1.13
CA MET A 66 -16.13 7.40 2.21
C MET A 66 -15.02 8.32 1.68
N LEU A 67 -14.34 7.92 0.60
CA LEU A 67 -13.32 8.75 -0.05
C LEU A 67 -13.95 9.98 -0.72
N ASN A 68 -15.10 9.82 -1.39
CA ASN A 68 -15.82 10.94 -1.99
C ASN A 68 -16.30 11.95 -0.94
N LEU A 69 -16.67 11.46 0.25
CA LEU A 69 -17.05 12.29 1.39
C LEU A 69 -15.86 12.81 2.19
N SER A 70 -14.62 12.55 1.74
CA SER A 70 -13.37 12.96 2.42
C SER A 70 -13.28 12.52 3.88
N LEU A 71 -13.89 11.38 4.22
CA LEU A 71 -13.86 10.83 5.57
C LEU A 71 -12.47 10.26 5.88
N SER A 72 -12.06 10.38 7.15
CA SER A 72 -10.81 9.80 7.62
C SER A 72 -10.95 8.28 7.74
N ILE A 73 -10.31 7.54 6.84
CA ILE A 73 -10.29 6.07 6.86
C ILE A 73 -8.95 5.61 7.45
N PRO A 74 -8.95 4.70 8.45
CA PRO A 74 -7.71 4.09 8.92
C PRO A 74 -6.99 3.40 7.75
N ILE A 75 -5.74 3.78 7.51
CA ILE A 75 -5.00 3.31 6.33
C ILE A 75 -4.81 1.78 6.33
N GLN A 76 -4.75 1.18 7.51
CA GLN A 76 -4.63 -0.26 7.68
C GLN A 76 -5.87 -1.01 7.18
N THR A 77 -7.06 -0.50 7.51
CA THR A 77 -8.34 -1.02 7.00
C THR A 77 -8.35 -1.00 5.47
N LEU A 78 -7.86 0.10 4.89
CA LEU A 78 -7.80 0.24 3.45
C LEU A 78 -6.82 -0.74 2.81
N LEU A 79 -5.64 -0.95 3.41
CA LEU A 79 -4.68 -1.95 2.93
C LEU A 79 -5.21 -3.38 3.03
N THR A 80 -5.89 -3.74 4.12
CA THR A 80 -6.49 -5.07 4.25
C THR A 80 -7.53 -5.30 3.15
N VAL A 81 -8.35 -4.30 2.85
CA VAL A 81 -9.36 -4.40 1.80
C VAL A 81 -8.72 -4.48 0.43
N ILE A 82 -7.69 -3.67 0.15
CA ILE A 82 -6.94 -3.76 -1.11
C ILE A 82 -6.33 -5.16 -1.25
N LYS A 83 -5.70 -5.70 -0.20
CA LYS A 83 -5.13 -7.06 -0.21
C LYS A 83 -6.17 -8.12 -0.57
N ILE A 84 -7.31 -8.12 0.13
CA ILE A 84 -8.37 -9.12 -0.10
C ILE A 84 -8.98 -8.94 -1.50
N THR A 85 -9.21 -7.70 -1.93
CA THR A 85 -9.67 -7.44 -3.30
C THR A 85 -8.65 -7.90 -4.35
N ALA A 86 -7.35 -7.81 -4.06
CA ALA A 86 -6.28 -8.25 -4.94
C ALA A 86 -6.19 -9.78 -5.05
N GLU A 87 -6.34 -10.49 -3.93
CA GLU A 87 -6.43 -11.95 -3.85
C GLU A 87 -7.63 -12.47 -4.65
N GLU A 88 -8.80 -11.86 -4.46
CA GLU A 88 -10.04 -12.26 -5.12
C GLU A 88 -10.17 -11.72 -6.57
N LEU A 89 -9.38 -10.73 -6.98
CA LEU A 89 -9.30 -10.32 -8.38
C LEU A 89 -8.77 -11.45 -9.29
N GLN A 90 -8.12 -12.45 -8.69
CA GLN A 90 -7.68 -13.64 -9.41
C GLN A 90 -8.87 -14.55 -9.81
N THR A 91 -10.02 -14.45 -9.12
CA THR A 91 -11.13 -15.42 -9.20
C THR A 91 -12.40 -14.87 -9.85
N ILE A 92 -12.73 -13.57 -9.73
CA ILE A 92 -14.06 -13.02 -10.08
C ILE A 92 -14.00 -11.70 -10.90
N ASP A 93 -15.02 -11.51 -11.77
CA ASP A 93 -15.39 -10.34 -12.60
C ASP A 93 -14.50 -9.07 -12.47
N ARG A 94 -13.36 -9.11 -13.17
CA ARG A 94 -12.17 -8.26 -12.96
C ARG A 94 -12.37 -6.77 -13.20
N GLN A 95 -13.16 -6.36 -14.18
CA GLN A 95 -13.00 -5.02 -14.75
C GLN A 95 -13.64 -3.90 -13.93
N LYS A 96 -14.80 -4.15 -13.31
CA LYS A 96 -15.51 -3.12 -12.53
C LYS A 96 -14.85 -2.89 -11.17
N ILE A 97 -14.42 -3.96 -10.51
CA ILE A 97 -13.73 -3.91 -9.21
C ILE A 97 -12.36 -3.24 -9.38
N HIS A 98 -11.59 -3.64 -10.40
CA HIS A 98 -10.29 -3.01 -10.69
C HIS A 98 -10.43 -1.51 -10.94
N ARG A 99 -11.42 -1.06 -11.74
CA ARG A 99 -11.63 0.37 -12.00
C ARG A 99 -11.91 1.17 -10.71
N ARG A 100 -12.75 0.64 -9.82
CA ARG A 100 -13.05 1.29 -8.53
C ARG A 100 -11.82 1.32 -7.63
N LEU A 101 -11.12 0.20 -7.51
CA LEU A 101 -9.86 0.11 -6.76
C LEU A 101 -8.85 1.15 -7.27
N CYS A 102 -8.71 1.29 -8.58
CA CYS A 102 -7.77 2.25 -9.14
C CYS A 102 -8.23 3.70 -8.94
N SER A 103 -9.53 3.97 -8.86
CA SER A 103 -10.02 5.27 -8.41
C SER A 103 -9.53 5.57 -6.99
N VAL A 104 -9.66 4.60 -6.08
CA VAL A 104 -9.21 4.72 -4.69
C VAL A 104 -7.70 4.97 -4.59
N VAL A 105 -6.89 4.20 -5.32
CA VAL A 105 -5.42 4.28 -5.27
C VAL A 105 -4.88 5.55 -5.91
N LYS A 106 -5.57 6.10 -6.92
CA LYS A 106 -5.18 7.36 -7.57
C LYS A 106 -5.33 8.59 -6.68
N HIS A 107 -6.23 8.54 -5.70
CA HIS A 107 -6.26 9.57 -4.68
C HIS A 107 -4.96 9.48 -3.88
N LYS A 108 -4.27 10.62 -3.72
CA LYS A 108 -2.96 10.73 -3.06
C LYS A 108 -3.08 10.53 -1.54
N TYR A 109 -3.38 9.30 -1.14
CA TYR A 109 -3.44 8.90 0.25
C TYR A 109 -2.03 8.75 0.81
N VAL A 110 -1.79 9.50 1.88
CA VAL A 110 -0.58 9.44 2.68
C VAL A 110 -0.99 9.40 4.15
N THR A 111 -0.24 8.70 4.99
CA THR A 111 -0.49 8.75 6.44
C THR A 111 -0.36 10.17 6.95
N LEU A 112 -1.20 10.57 7.91
CA LEU A 112 -1.10 11.90 8.52
C LEU A 112 0.17 12.05 9.36
N VAL A 113 0.65 10.95 9.93
CA VAL A 113 1.83 10.91 10.81
C VAL A 113 3.12 10.97 9.98
N ASP A 114 3.34 9.97 9.13
CA ASP A 114 4.63 9.80 8.42
C ASP A 114 4.59 10.17 6.93
N ARG A 115 3.43 10.55 6.40
CA ARG A 115 3.20 10.74 4.94
C ARG A 115 3.51 9.51 4.08
N SER A 116 3.49 8.32 4.68
CA SER A 116 3.68 7.04 3.99
C SER A 116 2.54 6.76 3.02
N SER A 117 2.87 6.42 1.77
CA SER A 117 1.88 6.00 0.77
C SER A 117 1.42 4.55 1.00
N PHE A 118 0.35 4.12 0.31
CA PHE A 118 -0.08 2.71 0.34
C PHE A 118 1.06 1.74 0.01
N LEU A 119 1.93 2.13 -0.93
CA LEU A 119 3.03 1.26 -1.34
C LEU A 119 4.07 1.13 -0.22
N HIS A 120 4.41 2.20 0.51
CA HIS A 120 5.29 2.13 1.69
C HIS A 120 4.75 1.14 2.71
N LEU A 121 3.47 1.28 3.08
CA LEU A 121 2.85 0.44 4.10
C LEU A 121 2.70 -1.01 3.64
N SER A 122 2.36 -1.23 2.37
CA SER A 122 2.27 -2.59 1.82
C SER A 122 3.61 -3.33 1.84
N LEU A 123 4.72 -2.60 1.83
CA LEU A 123 6.09 -3.13 1.83
C LEU A 123 6.72 -3.15 3.23
N ASN A 124 6.10 -2.48 4.21
CA ASN A 124 6.60 -2.42 5.58
C ASN A 124 6.15 -3.66 6.36
N SER A 125 7.11 -4.45 6.85
CA SER A 125 6.84 -5.59 7.73
C SER A 125 6.65 -5.20 9.20
N ASN A 126 6.99 -3.95 9.55
CA ASN A 126 7.14 -3.49 10.93
C ASN A 126 6.14 -2.40 11.31
N THR A 127 5.00 -2.27 10.64
CA THR A 127 3.91 -1.43 11.17
C THR A 127 3.52 -2.02 12.52
N SER A 128 4.03 -1.44 13.61
CA SER A 128 3.54 -1.77 14.94
C SER A 128 2.05 -1.50 14.92
N ALA A 129 1.28 -2.46 15.40
CA ALA A 129 -0.17 -2.41 15.48
C ALA A 129 -0.62 -1.44 16.58
N ASP A 130 -0.01 -0.26 16.66
CA ASP A 130 -0.28 0.76 17.66
C ASP A 130 -1.27 1.78 17.07
N ASP A 131 -2.51 1.34 16.91
CA ASP A 131 -3.70 2.05 17.40
C ASP A 131 -4.96 1.36 16.89
N PHE A 132 -5.78 0.96 17.85
CA PHE A 132 -7.16 0.48 17.74
C PHE A 132 -7.45 -0.61 16.69
N CYS A 133 -7.45 -1.85 17.18
CA CYS A 133 -8.02 -3.04 16.55
C CYS A 133 -7.42 -3.42 15.19
N ILE A 134 -6.38 -4.26 15.22
CA ILE A 134 -6.15 -5.47 14.38
C ILE A 134 -4.72 -5.94 14.67
N GLU A 135 -4.56 -6.75 15.71
CA GLU A 135 -3.28 -7.34 16.10
C GLU A 135 -2.89 -8.53 15.18
N HIS A 136 -3.81 -8.98 14.31
CA HIS A 136 -3.71 -10.29 13.65
C HIS A 136 -3.79 -10.31 12.12
N THR A 137 -4.04 -9.20 11.41
CA THR A 137 -4.24 -9.28 9.96
C THR A 137 -3.42 -8.22 9.20
N CYS A 138 -2.10 -8.42 9.17
CA CYS A 138 -1.25 -8.14 8.00
C CYS A 138 0.22 -8.47 8.33
N LYS A 139 0.57 -9.77 8.29
CA LYS A 139 1.98 -10.15 8.15
C LYS A 139 2.40 -9.91 6.69
N CYS A 140 3.20 -8.86 6.49
CA CYS A 140 4.22 -8.78 5.45
C CYS A 140 3.75 -8.51 3.99
N PRO A 141 4.70 -8.14 3.10
CA PRO A 141 4.44 -7.67 1.76
C PRO A 141 3.88 -8.75 0.85
N CYS A 142 2.62 -8.63 0.49
CA CYS A 142 2.03 -9.45 -0.55
C CYS A 142 2.37 -8.85 -1.92
N ILE A 143 3.16 -9.58 -2.71
CA ILE A 143 3.51 -9.22 -4.09
C ILE A 143 2.27 -8.88 -4.93
N LEU A 144 1.16 -9.55 -4.65
CA LEU A 144 -0.11 -9.34 -5.33
C LEU A 144 -0.72 -7.97 -5.01
N THR A 145 -0.64 -7.53 -3.76
CA THR A 145 -1.11 -6.21 -3.33
C THR A 145 -0.22 -5.11 -3.90
N ALA A 146 1.11 -5.27 -3.84
CA ALA A 146 2.01 -4.33 -4.48
C ALA A 146 1.75 -4.24 -6.00
N ARG A 147 1.55 -5.39 -6.68
CA ARG A 147 1.23 -5.43 -8.11
C ARG A 147 -0.08 -4.73 -8.44
N THR A 148 -1.13 -4.97 -7.67
CA THR A 148 -2.43 -4.33 -7.91
C THR A 148 -2.38 -2.83 -7.64
N LEU A 149 -1.64 -2.39 -6.60
CA LEU A 149 -1.39 -0.98 -6.34
C LEU A 149 -0.68 -0.30 -7.53
N LEU A 150 0.41 -0.90 -8.03
CA LEU A 150 1.16 -0.38 -9.18
C LEU A 150 0.31 -0.36 -10.46
N GLN A 151 -0.43 -1.44 -10.75
CA GLN A 151 -1.38 -1.50 -11.87
C GLN A 151 -2.48 -0.44 -11.79
N CYS A 152 -2.83 -0.02 -10.58
CA CYS A 152 -3.76 1.06 -10.34
C CYS A 152 -3.17 2.48 -10.41
N GLY A 153 -1.86 2.59 -10.67
CA GLY A 153 -1.15 3.86 -10.82
C GLY A 153 -0.64 4.43 -9.51
N ALA A 154 -0.38 3.59 -8.50
CA ALA A 154 0.37 4.02 -7.32
C ALA A 154 1.76 4.52 -7.72
N ASP A 155 2.19 5.64 -7.15
CA ASP A 155 3.52 6.19 -7.40
C ASP A 155 4.60 5.29 -6.76
N VAL A 156 5.35 4.58 -7.60
CA VAL A 156 6.45 3.69 -7.19
C VAL A 156 7.60 4.45 -6.50
N ASN A 157 7.71 5.76 -6.76
CA ASN A 157 8.74 6.65 -6.24
C ASN A 157 8.17 7.68 -5.26
N ALA A 158 7.00 7.41 -4.67
CA ALA A 158 6.43 8.26 -3.63
C ALA A 158 7.46 8.51 -2.51
N HIS A 159 7.42 9.69 -1.90
CA HIS A 159 8.26 10.02 -0.74
C HIS A 159 7.39 10.13 0.51
N ASP A 160 7.84 9.51 1.59
CA ASP A 160 7.30 9.79 2.93
C ASP A 160 7.90 11.09 3.52
N ALA A 161 7.61 11.39 4.79
CA ALA A 161 8.11 12.57 5.48
C ALA A 161 9.65 12.59 5.63
N LEU A 162 10.29 11.42 5.57
CA LEU A 162 11.74 11.24 5.69
C LEU A 162 12.43 11.09 4.32
N ARG A 163 11.70 11.36 3.23
CA ARG A 163 12.15 11.10 1.85
C ARG A 163 12.53 9.64 1.59
N ILE A 164 12.00 8.72 2.38
CA ILE A 164 12.12 7.30 2.15
C ILE A 164 11.20 6.98 0.96
N THR A 165 11.69 6.13 0.06
CA THR A 165 10.91 5.61 -1.07
C THR A 165 10.36 4.22 -0.72
N PRO A 166 9.34 3.72 -1.43
CA PRO A 166 8.84 2.35 -1.24
C PRO A 166 9.95 1.30 -1.39
N LEU A 167 10.93 1.56 -2.25
CA LEU A 167 12.10 0.70 -2.42
C LEU A 167 13.00 0.65 -1.17
N HIS A 168 13.20 1.78 -0.48
CA HIS A 168 13.96 1.80 0.78
C HIS A 168 13.28 0.94 1.85
N VAL A 169 11.95 1.06 1.99
CA VAL A 169 11.18 0.25 2.97
C VAL A 169 11.22 -1.24 2.62
N PHE A 170 11.04 -1.59 1.35
CA PHE A 170 11.13 -2.98 0.91
C PHE A 170 12.49 -3.60 1.26
N LEU A 171 13.58 -2.85 1.04
CA LEU A 171 14.94 -3.32 1.25
C LEU A 171 15.40 -3.31 2.72
N SER A 172 14.77 -2.48 3.57
CA SER A 172 14.99 -2.49 5.02
C SER A 172 14.22 -3.61 5.72
N SER A 173 13.08 -4.04 5.16
CA SER A 173 12.29 -5.14 5.69
C SER A 173 13.06 -6.46 5.66
N SER A 174 12.88 -7.31 6.66
CA SER A 174 13.53 -8.63 6.76
C SER A 174 12.98 -9.68 5.78
N SER A 175 11.96 -9.35 4.97
CA SER A 175 11.27 -10.25 4.04
C SER A 175 11.96 -10.37 2.65
N ILE A 176 13.29 -10.33 2.62
CA ILE A 176 14.14 -10.08 1.44
C ILE A 176 14.26 -11.28 0.47
N HIS A 177 13.33 -12.23 0.52
CA HIS A 177 13.29 -13.40 -0.38
C HIS A 177 12.49 -13.15 -1.66
N ASN A 178 11.79 -12.03 -1.77
CA ASN A 178 10.91 -11.74 -2.90
C ASN A 178 11.65 -11.01 -4.04
N GLU A 179 12.58 -11.69 -4.71
CA GLU A 179 13.22 -11.18 -5.93
C GLU A 179 12.19 -10.76 -6.98
N ASN A 180 11.06 -11.46 -7.04
CA ASN A 180 9.95 -11.15 -7.94
C ASN A 180 9.31 -9.79 -7.64
N LEU A 181 9.26 -9.38 -6.38
CA LEU A 181 8.73 -8.08 -5.98
C LEU A 181 9.74 -6.96 -6.28
N LEU A 182 11.04 -7.22 -6.09
CA LEU A 182 12.08 -6.28 -6.52
C LEU A 182 12.06 -6.08 -8.04
N LYS A 183 11.94 -7.16 -8.82
CA LYS A 183 11.80 -7.10 -10.29
C LYS A 183 10.58 -6.26 -10.67
N LEU A 184 9.44 -6.52 -10.04
CA LEU A 184 8.20 -5.76 -10.27
C LEU A 184 8.38 -4.26 -10.02
N LEU A 185 8.98 -3.86 -8.88
CA LEU A 185 9.24 -2.45 -8.57
C LEU A 185 10.19 -1.81 -9.59
N CYS A 186 11.25 -2.51 -9.99
CA CYS A 186 12.19 -2.03 -11.00
C CYS A 186 11.54 -1.89 -12.38
N ASP A 187 10.74 -2.88 -12.78
CA ASP A 187 10.05 -2.89 -14.08
C ASP A 187 8.97 -1.79 -14.14
N ASP A 188 8.38 -1.40 -13.00
CA ASP A 188 7.43 -0.28 -12.88
C ASP A 188 8.12 1.10 -12.71
N GLY A 189 9.46 1.14 -12.69
CA GLY A 189 10.24 2.39 -12.72
C GLY A 189 10.75 2.91 -11.37
N ALA A 190 10.96 2.03 -10.39
CA ALA A 190 11.58 2.42 -9.12
C ALA A 190 12.99 3.04 -9.31
N HIS A 191 13.18 4.26 -8.82
CA HIS A 191 14.46 4.97 -8.85
C HIS A 191 15.41 4.43 -7.77
N LEU A 192 16.58 3.96 -8.23
CA LEU A 192 17.62 3.37 -7.38
C LEU A 192 18.57 4.39 -6.75
N ASP A 193 18.66 5.58 -7.36
CA ASP A 193 19.60 6.63 -6.97
C ASP A 193 19.03 7.64 -5.97
N TYR A 194 17.72 7.60 -5.70
CA TYR A 194 17.10 8.50 -4.74
C TYR A 194 17.64 8.28 -3.34
N VAL A 195 17.87 9.39 -2.65
CA VAL A 195 18.39 9.41 -1.28
C VAL A 195 17.31 9.80 -0.28
N ASN A 196 17.35 9.19 0.90
CA ASN A 196 16.54 9.62 2.05
C ASN A 196 17.13 10.87 2.72
N ASN A 197 16.50 11.36 3.80
CA ASN A 197 17.02 12.48 4.59
C ASN A 197 18.40 12.22 5.23
N LEU A 198 18.80 10.96 5.39
CA LEU A 198 20.15 10.56 5.84
C LEU A 198 21.18 10.51 4.69
N ARG A 199 20.79 10.91 3.47
CA ARG A 199 21.59 10.80 2.24
C ARG A 199 21.96 9.36 1.87
N GLU A 200 21.19 8.40 2.34
CA GLU A 200 21.38 6.98 2.02
C GLU A 200 20.53 6.60 0.81
N LYS A 201 21.11 5.83 -0.10
CA LYS A 201 20.40 5.19 -1.20
C LYS A 201 19.75 3.90 -0.74
N ALA A 202 18.78 3.42 -1.50
CA ALA A 202 18.09 2.16 -1.22
C ALA A 202 19.06 0.96 -1.07
N ILE A 203 20.16 0.94 -1.84
CA ILE A 203 21.21 -0.10 -1.75
C ILE A 203 22.04 -0.05 -0.46
N HIS A 204 22.11 1.09 0.22
CA HIS A 204 22.85 1.23 1.49
C HIS A 204 22.04 0.70 2.66
N VAL A 205 20.71 0.88 2.62
CA VAL A 205 19.79 0.41 3.67
C VAL A 205 19.69 -1.12 3.70
N THR A 206 19.91 -1.80 2.56
CA THR A 206 19.79 -3.26 2.53
C THR A 206 20.97 -3.98 3.18
N THR A 207 20.69 -5.01 3.97
CA THR A 207 21.69 -5.92 4.55
C THR A 207 21.98 -7.13 3.66
N ASN A 208 21.09 -7.44 2.70
CA ASN A 208 21.17 -8.66 1.88
C ASN A 208 22.06 -8.49 0.63
N LEU A 209 23.04 -9.37 0.45
CA LEU A 209 23.93 -9.38 -0.71
C LEU A 209 23.24 -9.69 -2.04
N ALA A 210 22.24 -10.59 -2.06
CA ALA A 210 21.53 -10.97 -3.28
C ALA A 210 20.72 -9.78 -3.84
N ALA A 211 20.01 -9.06 -2.97
CA ALA A 211 19.31 -7.83 -3.34
C ALA A 211 20.30 -6.76 -3.84
N LYS A 212 21.46 -6.59 -3.19
CA LYS A 212 22.52 -5.67 -3.68
C LYS A 212 22.99 -6.05 -5.08
N GLN A 213 23.20 -7.34 -5.35
CA GLN A 213 23.64 -7.81 -6.67
C GLN A 213 22.59 -7.56 -7.75
N LEU A 214 21.31 -7.81 -7.45
CA LEU A 214 20.20 -7.56 -8.37
C LEU A 214 20.01 -6.06 -8.66
N ILE A 215 20.13 -5.21 -7.64
CA ILE A 215 20.07 -3.75 -7.83
C ILE A 215 21.26 -3.30 -8.68
N LYS A 216 22.47 -3.79 -8.41
CA LYS A 216 23.67 -3.46 -9.20
C LYS A 216 23.55 -3.91 -10.65
N SER A 217 22.99 -5.09 -10.92
CA SER A 217 22.83 -5.58 -12.30
C SER A 217 21.74 -4.83 -13.07
N LYS A 218 20.72 -4.30 -12.38
CA LYS A 218 19.64 -3.49 -12.95
C LYS A 218 19.94 -1.99 -12.97
N MET A 219 21.00 -1.53 -12.30
CA MET A 219 21.40 -0.12 -12.26
C MET A 219 21.93 0.31 -13.63
N GLN A 220 21.03 0.72 -14.52
CA GLN A 220 21.39 1.46 -15.71
C GLN A 220 21.55 2.93 -15.32
N ILE A 221 22.77 3.44 -15.36
CA ILE A 221 23.04 4.85 -15.07
C ILE A 221 22.46 5.67 -16.22
N ASN A 222 21.32 6.32 -15.98
CA ASN A 222 20.80 7.29 -16.92
C ASN A 222 21.64 8.58 -16.84
N LEU A 223 21.91 9.23 -17.98
CA LEU A 223 22.69 10.46 -18.06
C LEU A 223 22.15 11.53 -17.10
N LYS A 224 20.83 11.62 -16.95
CA LYS A 224 20.18 12.56 -16.01
C LYS A 224 20.58 12.31 -14.56
N CYS A 225 20.60 11.04 -14.11
CA CYS A 225 21.04 10.65 -12.77
C CYS A 225 22.54 10.89 -12.59
N LEU A 226 23.35 10.64 -13.62
CA LEU A 226 24.79 10.93 -13.59
C LEU A 226 25.06 12.43 -13.43
N CYS A 227 24.37 13.28 -14.19
CA CYS A 227 24.49 14.72 -14.08
C CYS A 227 24.05 15.21 -12.69
N ALA A 228 22.91 14.74 -12.18
CA ALA A 228 22.44 15.10 -10.83
C ALA A 228 23.46 14.74 -9.75
N ARG A 229 24.03 13.52 -9.83
CA ARG A 229 25.10 13.08 -8.93
C ARG A 229 26.36 13.95 -9.02
N LEU A 230 26.78 14.31 -10.23
CA LEU A 230 27.97 15.15 -10.43
C LEU A 230 27.77 16.57 -9.90
N ILE A 231 26.58 17.14 -10.08
CA ILE A 231 26.22 18.45 -9.53
C ILE A 231 26.32 18.42 -8.00
N GLN A 232 25.73 17.41 -7.36
CA GLN A 232 25.77 17.23 -5.91
C GLN A 232 27.18 16.95 -5.36
N LEU A 233 27.95 16.09 -6.03
CA LEU A 233 29.32 15.75 -5.60
C LEU A 233 30.28 16.93 -5.67
N ASN A 234 30.12 17.81 -6.66
CA ASN A 234 30.99 18.97 -6.86
C ASN A 234 30.44 20.26 -6.21
N ASN A 235 29.33 20.18 -5.47
CA ASN A 235 28.64 21.33 -4.86
C ASN A 235 28.42 22.50 -5.85
N VAL A 236 28.09 22.18 -7.10
CA VAL A 236 27.85 23.20 -8.13
C VAL A 236 26.58 23.97 -7.76
N PRO A 237 26.56 25.31 -7.73
CA PRO A 237 25.33 26.06 -7.50
C PRO A 237 24.37 25.88 -8.68
N PHE A 238 23.16 25.36 -8.44
CA PHE A 238 22.15 25.10 -9.49
C PHE A 238 20.79 25.79 -9.23
N HIS A 239 20.61 26.40 -8.06
CA HIS A 239 19.39 27.15 -7.74
C HIS A 239 19.32 28.45 -8.56
N GLY A 240 18.24 28.63 -9.32
CA GLY A 240 18.03 29.79 -10.19
C GLY A 240 18.46 29.57 -11.65
N GLU A 241 19.31 28.59 -11.94
CA GLU A 241 19.68 28.20 -13.30
C GLU A 241 18.81 27.06 -13.86
N LEU A 242 18.29 26.20 -12.98
CA LEU A 242 17.43 25.07 -13.33
C LEU A 242 15.96 25.36 -13.05
N THR A 243 15.07 24.70 -13.82
CA THR A 243 13.63 24.71 -13.52
C THR A 243 13.33 24.02 -12.19
N SER A 244 12.25 24.39 -11.52
CA SER A 244 11.89 23.88 -10.18
C SER A 244 11.81 22.34 -10.13
N SER A 245 11.35 21.71 -11.21
CA SER A 245 11.29 20.24 -11.33
C SER A 245 12.68 19.60 -11.44
N LEU A 246 13.64 20.26 -12.09
CA LEU A 246 15.02 19.77 -12.19
C LEU A 246 15.80 20.02 -10.89
N VAL A 247 15.57 21.16 -10.22
CA VAL A 247 16.10 21.42 -8.88
C VAL A 247 15.68 20.29 -7.92
N ARG A 248 14.38 19.98 -7.86
CA ARG A 248 13.87 18.89 -7.01
C ARG A 248 14.50 17.54 -7.35
N PHE A 249 14.66 17.24 -8.64
CA PHE A 249 15.30 15.99 -9.09
C PHE A 249 16.77 15.90 -8.68
N VAL A 250 17.52 17.01 -8.73
CA VAL A 250 18.93 17.05 -8.30
C VAL A 250 19.05 16.96 -6.79
N GLU A 251 18.17 17.62 -6.03
CA GLU A 251 18.05 17.44 -4.58
C GLU A 251 17.69 16.01 -4.19
N GLU A 252 17.04 15.28 -5.10
CA GLU A 252 16.65 13.89 -4.89
C GLU A 252 17.81 12.88 -5.02
N HIS A 253 18.98 13.29 -5.52
CA HIS A 253 20.20 12.48 -5.72
C HIS A 253 21.34 12.84 -4.76
#